data_AF-A0A2P2FX40-F1
#
_entry.id   AF-A0A2P2FX40-F1
#
_cell.length_a   1.000
_cell.length_b   1.000
_cell.length_c   1.000
_cell.angle_alpha   90.00
_cell.angle_beta   90.00
_cell.angle_gamma   90.00
#
_symmetry.space_group_name_H-M   'P 1'
#
loop_
_entity.id
_entity.type
_entity.pdbx_description
1 polymer ?
#
loop_
_entity_poly.entity_id
_entity_poly.type
_entity_poly.pdbx_seq_one_letter_code
_entity_poly.pdbx_strand_id
1 'polypeptide(L)'
;MDLRETAVVTRISANIETEDFAAAAALGERLIGEFNATELEICRADPEGGWTGYLVSVGYRTPPADSEEPAETLHRAAVPALFHFGLNAEFFEIHGTPETGQYGSYDAYDIQADGYTLYSLMASVGGTDPREPAYVTRHDFTPRAETDVISRVHLYVPTGDLRMAVGLCGRPATDLSASLVRISTDAGPCEAVLLSAFPALTGESGDEALDRVKNEVTDRLSRVNMSVRAVHTALEDDPFYTEPG
;
A
#
# COMPACT_ATOMS: atom_id res chain seq x y z
N MET A 1 -13.65 -20.15 -4.22
CA MET A 1 -12.26 -20.12 -4.70
C MET A 1 -11.51 -21.20 -3.94
N ASP A 2 -10.78 -22.07 -4.62
CA ASP A 2 -9.93 -23.03 -3.92
C ASP A 2 -8.63 -22.32 -3.50
N LEU A 3 -8.38 -22.23 -2.19
CA LEU A 3 -7.18 -21.58 -1.65
C LEU A 3 -5.89 -22.30 -2.11
N ARG A 4 -5.97 -23.59 -2.43
CA ARG A 4 -4.83 -24.40 -2.89
C ARG A 4 -4.41 -24.07 -4.32
N GLU A 5 -5.25 -23.39 -5.08
CA GLU A 5 -4.96 -22.97 -6.46
C GLU A 5 -4.54 -21.50 -6.55
N THR A 6 -4.54 -20.79 -5.43
CA THR A 6 -4.32 -19.34 -5.38
C THR A 6 -2.93 -19.02 -4.85
N ALA A 7 -2.25 -18.07 -5.47
CA ALA A 7 -0.94 -17.62 -5.00
C ALA A 7 -1.05 -16.95 -3.61
N VAL A 8 -0.05 -17.20 -2.77
CA VAL A 8 0.15 -16.47 -1.52
C VAL A 8 1.00 -15.24 -1.80
N VAL A 9 0.58 -14.10 -1.28
CA VAL A 9 1.39 -12.88 -1.23
C VAL A 9 1.97 -12.77 0.16
N THR A 10 3.30 -12.68 0.24
CA THR A 10 3.99 -12.31 1.47
C THR A 10 4.32 -10.83 1.41
N ARG A 11 3.73 -10.08 2.33
CA ARG A 11 3.90 -8.66 2.52
C ARG A 11 4.87 -8.39 3.67
N ILE A 12 5.96 -7.70 3.35
CA ILE A 12 6.95 -7.19 4.30
C ILE A 12 6.57 -5.74 4.58
N SER A 13 6.42 -5.34 5.84
CA SER A 13 6.11 -3.95 6.21
C SER A 13 7.20 -3.37 7.11
N ALA A 14 7.70 -2.20 6.74
CA ALA A 14 8.81 -1.53 7.40
C ALA A 14 8.49 -0.05 7.62
N ASN A 15 8.72 0.45 8.83
CA ASN A 15 8.63 1.87 9.14
C ASN A 15 9.96 2.58 8.88
N ILE A 16 9.92 3.74 8.23
CA ILE A 16 11.05 4.66 8.10
C ILE A 16 10.66 6.02 8.68
N GLU A 17 11.38 6.45 9.71
CA GLU A 17 11.10 7.69 10.47
C GLU A 17 11.60 8.93 9.73
N THR A 18 10.96 9.24 8.62
CA THR A 18 11.27 10.41 7.78
C THR A 18 10.02 10.93 7.10
N GLU A 19 9.95 12.25 6.93
CA GLU A 19 8.90 12.92 6.14
C GLU A 19 9.27 13.01 4.64
N ASP A 20 10.48 12.59 4.27
CA ASP A 20 10.93 12.58 2.88
C ASP A 20 10.38 11.36 2.13
N PHE A 21 9.39 11.59 1.27
CA PHE A 21 8.82 10.57 0.40
C PHE A 21 9.87 9.88 -0.48
N ALA A 22 10.92 10.59 -0.91
CA ALA A 22 11.96 9.98 -1.75
C ALA A 22 12.75 8.91 -0.99
N ALA A 23 12.96 9.09 0.32
CA ALA A 23 13.59 8.08 1.17
C ALA A 23 12.70 6.84 1.34
N ALA A 24 11.39 7.02 1.52
CA ALA A 24 10.42 5.92 1.56
C ALA A 24 10.36 5.16 0.23
N ALA A 25 10.34 5.88 -0.90
CA ALA A 25 10.38 5.29 -2.23
C ALA A 25 11.67 4.50 -2.48
N ALA A 26 12.83 5.03 -2.07
CA ALA A 26 14.11 4.32 -2.17
C ALA A 26 14.15 3.04 -1.34
N LEU A 27 13.57 3.05 -0.13
CA LEU A 27 13.39 1.83 0.67
C LEU A 27 12.53 0.80 -0.07
N GLY A 28 11.40 1.24 -0.64
CA GLY A 28 10.52 0.40 -1.45
C GLY A 28 11.26 -0.22 -2.63
N GLU A 29 11.98 0.58 -3.43
CA GLU A 29 12.76 0.08 -4.58
C GLU A 29 13.82 -0.95 -4.20
N ARG A 30 14.50 -0.75 -3.07
CA ARG A 30 15.45 -1.72 -2.53
C ARG A 30 14.77 -3.05 -2.22
N LEU A 31 13.70 -3.04 -1.41
CA LEU A 31 12.98 -4.24 -1.01
C LEU A 31 12.34 -4.94 -2.22
N ILE A 32 11.85 -4.17 -3.22
CA ILE A 32 11.38 -4.74 -4.49
C ILE A 32 12.49 -5.53 -5.18
N GLY A 33 13.71 -4.99 -5.23
CA GLY A 33 14.86 -5.68 -5.84
C GLY A 33 15.30 -6.93 -5.08
N GLU A 34 15.26 -6.90 -3.75
CA GLU A 34 15.68 -8.01 -2.88
C GLU A 34 14.71 -9.19 -2.93
N PHE A 35 13.40 -8.92 -3.03
CA PHE A 35 12.36 -9.95 -3.00
C PHE A 35 11.69 -10.21 -4.35
N ASN A 36 12.10 -9.50 -5.40
CA ASN A 36 11.40 -9.51 -6.70
C ASN A 36 9.89 -9.27 -6.52
N ALA A 37 9.57 -8.24 -5.74
CA ALA A 37 8.21 -7.93 -5.35
C ALA A 37 7.33 -7.54 -6.56
N THR A 38 6.04 -7.87 -6.47
CA THR A 38 5.00 -7.56 -7.45
C THR A 38 4.06 -6.46 -6.98
N GLU A 39 4.15 -6.09 -5.70
CA GLU A 39 3.30 -5.09 -5.06
C GLU A 39 4.16 -4.16 -4.19
N LEU A 40 3.80 -2.88 -4.17
CA LEU A 40 4.35 -1.86 -3.27
C LEU A 40 3.20 -1.06 -2.67
N GLU A 41 3.33 -0.72 -1.40
CA GLU A 41 2.55 0.30 -0.73
C GLU A 41 3.48 1.22 0.07
N ILE A 42 3.25 2.52 -0.02
CA ILE A 42 3.88 3.52 0.84
C ILE A 42 2.74 4.32 1.44
N CYS A 43 2.59 4.28 2.75
CA CYS A 43 1.59 5.09 3.46
C CYS A 43 2.26 5.91 4.55
N ARG A 44 1.73 7.11 4.82
CA ARG A 44 2.12 7.86 6.01
C ARG A 44 1.75 7.03 7.24
N ALA A 45 2.67 6.94 8.19
CA ALA A 45 2.40 6.30 9.47
C ALA A 45 1.19 6.97 10.14
N ASP A 46 0.39 6.16 10.83
CA ASP A 46 -0.71 6.66 11.63
C ASP A 46 -0.14 7.42 12.85
N PRO A 47 -0.37 8.74 12.95
CA PRO A 47 0.12 9.53 14.08
C PRO A 47 -0.49 9.09 15.43
N GLU A 48 -1.65 8.42 15.44
CA GLU A 48 -2.24 7.85 16.66
C GLU A 48 -1.56 6.53 17.06
N GLY A 49 -0.93 5.83 16.10
CA GLY A 49 -0.22 4.57 16.30
C GLY A 49 1.18 4.72 16.93
N GLY A 50 1.63 5.95 17.20
CA GLY A 50 2.92 6.24 17.83
C GLY A 50 4.14 6.17 16.91
N TRP A 51 3.94 5.89 15.62
CA TRP A 51 4.99 5.85 14.60
C TRP A 51 4.99 7.15 13.79
N THR A 52 6.18 7.57 13.35
CA THR A 52 6.34 8.77 12.53
C THR A 52 6.97 8.41 11.18
N GLY A 53 6.73 9.26 10.18
CA GLY A 53 7.24 9.06 8.83
C GLY A 53 6.35 8.12 8.00
N TYR A 54 6.97 7.17 7.30
CA TYR A 54 6.27 6.30 6.34
C TYR A 54 6.34 4.83 6.73
N LEU A 55 5.23 4.13 6.56
CA LEU A 55 5.18 2.68 6.48
C LEU A 55 5.31 2.29 4.99
N VAL A 56 6.34 1.51 4.69
CA VAL A 56 6.63 0.96 3.36
C VAL A 56 6.38 -0.52 3.41
N SER A 57 5.52 -1.02 2.53
CA SER A 57 5.29 -2.45 2.37
C SER A 57 5.57 -2.93 0.97
N VAL A 58 6.20 -4.09 0.82
CA VAL A 58 6.34 -4.79 -0.47
C VAL A 58 5.75 -6.17 -0.40
N GLY A 59 5.09 -6.60 -1.47
CA GLY A 59 4.49 -7.93 -1.59
C GLY A 59 5.19 -8.76 -2.66
N TYR A 60 5.62 -9.97 -2.32
CA TYR A 60 6.10 -10.95 -3.31
C TYR A 60 5.19 -12.18 -3.34
N ARG A 61 5.08 -12.80 -4.51
CA ARG A 61 4.16 -13.92 -4.76
C ARG A 61 4.88 -15.26 -4.67
N THR A 62 4.24 -16.16 -3.94
CA THR A 62 4.61 -17.58 -3.86
C THR A 62 3.50 -18.40 -4.51
N PRO A 63 3.79 -19.14 -5.61
CA PRO A 63 2.78 -20.01 -6.21
C PRO A 63 2.44 -21.16 -5.26
N PRO A 64 1.21 -21.71 -5.36
CA PRO A 64 0.88 -22.94 -4.68
C PRO A 64 1.77 -24.08 -5.18
N ALA A 65 1.99 -25.09 -4.34
CA ALA A 65 2.68 -26.31 -4.72
C ALA A 65 1.76 -27.52 -4.56
N ASP A 66 2.00 -28.54 -5.38
CA ASP A 66 1.19 -29.75 -5.37
C ASP A 66 1.22 -30.42 -3.99
N SER A 67 0.03 -30.77 -3.49
CA SER A 67 -0.16 -31.51 -2.22
C SER A 67 0.21 -30.75 -0.95
N GLU A 68 0.44 -29.44 -1.00
CA GLU A 68 0.57 -28.61 0.21
C GLU A 68 -0.80 -28.20 0.75
N GLU A 69 -0.96 -28.28 2.07
CA GLU A 69 -2.09 -27.63 2.72
C GLU A 69 -1.87 -26.11 2.76
N PRO A 70 -2.94 -25.29 2.78
CA PRO A 70 -2.80 -23.83 2.73
C PRO A 70 -1.88 -23.24 3.80
N ALA A 71 -1.92 -23.78 5.03
CA ALA A 71 -1.01 -23.37 6.11
C ALA A 71 0.47 -23.66 5.79
N GLU A 72 0.77 -24.78 5.13
CA GLU A 72 2.13 -25.13 4.70
C GLU A 72 2.62 -24.17 3.61
N THR A 73 1.73 -23.82 2.68
CA THR A 73 2.02 -22.81 1.64
C THR A 73 2.32 -21.44 2.28
N LEU A 74 1.53 -21.01 3.27
CA LEU A 74 1.74 -19.77 4.01
C LEU A 74 3.10 -19.73 4.71
N HIS A 75 3.47 -20.81 5.42
CA HIS A 75 4.78 -20.93 6.05
C HIS A 75 5.91 -20.86 5.02
N ARG A 76 5.83 -21.66 3.95
CA ARG A 76 6.84 -21.67 2.89
C ARG A 76 6.99 -20.31 2.23
N ALA A 77 5.89 -19.60 1.99
CA ALA A 77 5.90 -18.26 1.42
C ALA A 77 6.63 -17.25 2.32
N ALA A 78 6.53 -17.37 3.64
CA ALA A 78 7.21 -16.48 4.59
C ALA A 78 8.72 -16.73 4.77
N VAL A 79 9.20 -17.96 4.49
CA VAL A 79 10.61 -18.36 4.72
C VAL A 79 11.64 -17.39 4.14
N PRO A 80 11.54 -16.90 2.88
CA PRO A 80 12.52 -15.96 2.34
C PRO A 80 12.67 -14.69 3.17
N ALA A 81 11.56 -14.07 3.58
CA ALA A 81 11.59 -12.88 4.43
C ALA A 81 12.10 -13.18 5.84
N LEU A 82 11.62 -14.27 6.46
CA LEU A 82 12.07 -14.69 7.78
C LEU A 82 13.60 -14.90 7.80
N PHE A 83 14.13 -15.58 6.80
CA PHE A 83 15.58 -15.81 6.68
C PHE A 83 16.36 -14.52 6.43
N HIS A 84 15.89 -13.68 5.50
CA HIS A 84 16.55 -12.42 5.15
C HIS A 84 16.72 -11.51 6.38
N PHE A 85 15.67 -11.42 7.22
CA PHE A 85 15.67 -10.59 8.42
C PHE A 85 16.17 -11.31 9.68
N GLY A 86 16.59 -12.57 9.59
CA GLY A 86 17.07 -13.35 10.74
C GLY A 86 16.00 -13.62 11.80
N LEU A 87 14.74 -13.74 11.39
CA LEU A 87 13.59 -13.95 12.26
C LEU A 87 13.39 -15.43 12.59
N ASN A 88 12.94 -15.72 13.81
CA ASN A 88 12.66 -17.09 14.22
C ASN A 88 11.32 -17.57 13.64
N ALA A 89 11.36 -18.53 12.72
CA ALA A 89 10.16 -19.09 12.09
C ALA A 89 9.14 -19.66 13.09
N GLU A 90 9.53 -20.02 14.31
CA GLU A 90 8.61 -20.50 15.35
C GLU A 90 7.61 -19.43 15.83
N PHE A 91 7.91 -18.14 15.66
CA PHE A 91 7.00 -17.04 15.98
C PHE A 91 6.14 -16.58 14.79
N PHE A 92 6.24 -17.27 13.65
CA PHE A 92 5.31 -17.06 12.54
C PHE A 92 4.03 -17.84 12.83
N GLU A 93 2.96 -17.12 13.16
CA GLU A 93 1.68 -17.69 13.57
C GLU A 93 0.73 -17.80 12.37
N ILE A 94 -0.05 -18.88 12.32
CA ILE A 94 -1.12 -19.06 11.34
C ILE A 94 -2.46 -18.76 12.02
N HIS A 95 -3.23 -17.89 11.41
CA HIS A 95 -4.54 -17.47 11.87
C HIS A 95 -5.65 -17.88 10.89
N GLY A 96 -6.86 -18.02 11.43
CA GLY A 96 -8.04 -18.37 10.65
C GLY A 96 -8.11 -19.84 10.23
N THR A 97 -9.07 -20.15 9.36
CA THR A 97 -9.28 -21.50 8.81
C THR A 97 -9.40 -21.47 7.28
N PRO A 98 -9.14 -22.58 6.57
CA PRO A 98 -9.24 -22.59 5.11
C PRO A 98 -10.61 -22.14 4.59
N GLU A 99 -11.67 -22.34 5.37
CA GLU A 99 -13.05 -21.98 5.00
C GLU A 99 -13.37 -20.50 5.25
N THR A 100 -12.72 -19.89 6.25
CA THR A 100 -12.98 -18.50 6.67
C THR A 100 -11.91 -17.50 6.21
N GLY A 101 -10.86 -18.00 5.55
CA GLY A 101 -9.66 -17.26 5.17
C GLY A 101 -8.53 -17.55 6.14
N GLN A 102 -7.37 -17.92 5.60
CA GLN A 102 -6.14 -18.09 6.38
C GLN A 102 -5.12 -17.03 6.00
N TYR A 103 -4.38 -16.59 7.01
CA TYR A 103 -3.18 -15.79 6.83
C TYR A 103 -2.16 -16.21 7.88
N GLY A 104 -0.89 -16.01 7.55
CA GLY A 104 0.19 -16.10 8.51
C GLY A 104 0.71 -14.72 8.85
N SER A 105 1.14 -14.50 10.08
CA SER A 105 1.76 -13.24 10.48
C SER A 105 2.94 -13.44 11.42
N TYR A 106 3.85 -12.49 11.35
CA TYR A 106 4.93 -12.30 12.29
C TYR A 106 4.97 -10.83 12.67
N ASP A 107 4.80 -10.58 13.95
CA ASP A 107 4.92 -9.26 14.55
C ASP A 107 6.39 -9.02 14.91
N ALA A 108 7.04 -8.16 14.14
CA ALA A 108 8.47 -7.89 14.29
C ALA A 108 8.76 -6.76 15.28
N TYR A 109 7.78 -5.86 15.51
CA TYR A 109 7.79 -4.72 16.45
C TYR A 109 9.18 -4.39 16.99
N ASP A 110 9.95 -3.59 16.22
CA ASP A 110 11.21 -2.96 16.60
C ASP A 110 12.52 -3.61 16.11
N ILE A 111 12.46 -4.57 15.18
CA ILE A 111 13.69 -5.09 14.55
C ILE A 111 14.32 -4.04 13.64
N GLN A 112 15.45 -3.51 14.07
CA GLN A 112 16.22 -2.52 13.31
C GLN A 112 16.97 -3.18 12.14
N ALA A 113 16.83 -2.61 10.95
CA ALA A 113 17.55 -3.03 9.75
C ALA A 113 17.91 -1.78 8.92
N ASP A 114 19.20 -1.56 8.65
CA ASP A 114 19.71 -0.58 7.67
C ASP A 114 18.91 0.74 7.55
N GLY A 115 18.66 1.41 8.68
CA GLY A 115 18.00 2.72 8.74
C GLY A 115 16.47 2.70 8.71
N TYR A 116 15.84 1.54 8.89
CA TYR A 116 14.40 1.37 9.06
C TYR A 116 14.10 0.33 10.14
N THR A 117 12.84 0.28 10.54
CA THR A 117 12.33 -0.68 11.52
C THR A 117 11.41 -1.66 10.82
N LEU A 118 11.70 -2.95 10.85
CA LEU A 118 10.76 -3.97 10.40
C LEU A 118 9.58 -4.02 11.37
N TYR A 119 8.38 -3.83 10.84
CA TYR A 119 7.15 -3.77 11.61
C TYR A 119 6.47 -5.14 11.65
N SER A 120 6.19 -5.72 10.48
CA SER A 120 5.51 -7.01 10.39
C SER A 120 5.80 -7.73 9.08
N LEU A 121 5.61 -9.05 9.11
CA LEU A 121 5.46 -9.89 7.93
C LEU A 121 4.07 -10.50 7.94
N MET A 122 3.40 -10.51 6.78
CA MET A 122 2.09 -11.15 6.63
C MET A 122 2.08 -11.97 5.35
N ALA A 123 1.63 -13.22 5.41
CA ALA A 123 1.37 -14.03 4.23
C ALA A 123 -0.14 -14.26 4.11
N SER A 124 -0.74 -13.93 2.97
CA SER A 124 -2.17 -14.13 2.74
C SER A 124 -2.44 -14.65 1.33
N VAL A 125 -3.55 -15.36 1.17
CA VAL A 125 -3.99 -15.84 -0.15
C VAL A 125 -4.62 -14.68 -0.93
N GLY A 126 -4.20 -14.47 -2.17
CA GLY A 126 -4.84 -13.52 -3.08
C GLY A 126 -4.31 -12.08 -3.09
N GLY A 127 -3.43 -11.70 -2.17
CA GLY A 127 -2.81 -10.36 -2.13
C GLY A 127 -3.70 -9.26 -1.54
N THR A 128 -3.22 -8.02 -1.60
CA THR A 128 -3.98 -6.83 -1.16
C THR A 128 -4.86 -6.35 -2.31
N ASP A 129 -6.19 -6.28 -2.12
CA ASP A 129 -7.05 -5.63 -3.12
C ASP A 129 -6.77 -4.12 -3.07
N PRO A 130 -6.35 -3.48 -4.18
CA PRO A 130 -6.11 -2.05 -4.20
C PRO A 130 -7.32 -1.24 -3.74
N ARG A 131 -8.55 -1.76 -3.90
CA ARG A 131 -9.82 -1.15 -3.44
C ARG A 131 -10.02 -1.18 -1.93
N GLU A 132 -9.22 -1.95 -1.18
CA GLU A 132 -9.36 -2.03 0.28
C GLU A 132 -9.31 -0.63 0.91
N PRO A 133 -10.21 -0.34 1.87
CA PRO A 133 -10.19 0.89 2.63
C PRO A 133 -8.81 1.10 3.25
N ALA A 134 -8.37 2.35 3.30
CA ALA A 134 -7.10 2.72 3.91
C ALA A 134 -7.26 4.03 4.65
N TYR A 135 -6.62 4.12 5.82
CA TYR A 135 -6.53 5.37 6.56
C TYR A 135 -5.76 6.41 5.75
N VAL A 136 -6.28 7.64 5.68
CA VAL A 136 -5.67 8.74 4.94
C VAL A 136 -5.25 9.83 5.93
N THR A 137 -3.94 9.99 6.08
CA THR A 137 -3.31 11.04 6.90
C THR A 137 -3.13 12.31 6.06
N ARG A 138 -3.20 13.48 6.70
CA ARG A 138 -2.90 14.75 6.03
C ARG A 138 -1.44 14.84 5.59
N HIS A 139 -1.17 15.81 4.71
CA HIS A 139 0.17 16.05 4.18
C HIS A 139 1.23 16.41 5.24
N ASP A 140 0.78 16.96 6.37
CA ASP A 140 1.60 17.37 7.52
C ASP A 140 1.66 16.31 8.62
N PHE A 141 1.33 15.05 8.30
CA PHE A 141 1.32 13.92 9.23
C PHE A 141 0.34 14.07 10.41
N THR A 142 -0.65 14.96 10.30
CA THR A 142 -1.73 15.06 11.28
C THR A 142 -2.92 14.16 10.90
N PRO A 143 -3.71 13.68 11.87
CA PRO A 143 -4.96 12.99 11.58
C PRO A 143 -5.86 13.82 10.65
N ARG A 144 -6.55 13.15 9.74
CA ARG A 144 -7.58 13.81 8.93
C ARG A 144 -8.76 14.27 9.78
N ALA A 145 -9.44 15.32 9.35
CA ALA A 145 -10.74 15.70 9.90
C ALA A 145 -11.88 15.15 9.03
N GLU A 146 -13.06 15.02 9.62
CA GLU A 146 -14.29 14.59 8.92
C GLU A 146 -14.67 15.49 7.73
N THR A 147 -14.24 16.75 7.76
CA THR A 147 -14.52 17.72 6.69
C THR A 147 -13.50 17.66 5.55
N ASP A 148 -12.44 16.86 5.66
CA ASP A 148 -11.42 16.79 4.63
C ASP A 148 -11.94 16.02 3.41
N VAL A 149 -11.61 16.52 2.22
CA VAL A 149 -11.91 15.81 0.98
C VAL A 149 -10.80 14.83 0.69
N ILE A 150 -11.16 13.57 0.52
CA ILE A 150 -10.28 12.50 0.08
C ILE A 150 -10.30 12.42 -1.44
N SER A 151 -9.13 12.54 -2.06
CA SER A 151 -8.95 12.25 -3.47
C SER A 151 -8.31 10.88 -3.65
N ARG A 152 -8.88 10.09 -4.55
CA ARG A 152 -8.33 8.82 -5.02
C ARG A 152 -8.10 8.88 -6.52
N VAL A 153 -6.84 8.68 -6.92
CA VAL A 153 -6.43 8.73 -8.31
C VAL A 153 -5.93 7.35 -8.73
N HIS A 154 -6.55 6.79 -9.77
CA HIS A 154 -6.09 5.57 -10.43
C HIS A 154 -5.27 5.93 -11.67
N LEU A 155 -4.02 5.49 -11.69
CA LEU A 155 -3.07 5.69 -12.77
C LEU A 155 -2.74 4.37 -13.44
N TYR A 156 -2.74 4.37 -14.76
CA TYR A 156 -2.13 3.32 -15.55
C TYR A 156 -0.69 3.70 -15.87
N VAL A 157 0.25 2.88 -15.43
CA VAL A 157 1.67 3.10 -15.63
C VAL A 157 2.12 2.25 -16.83
N PRO A 158 2.74 2.85 -17.86
CA PRO A 158 3.06 2.15 -19.11
C PRO A 158 4.32 1.26 -19.00
N THR A 159 4.43 0.46 -17.95
CA THR A 159 5.54 -0.48 -17.70
C THR A 159 5.07 -1.68 -16.89
N GLY A 160 5.70 -2.84 -17.05
CA GLY A 160 5.52 -4.00 -16.15
C GLY A 160 6.61 -4.09 -15.06
N ASP A 161 7.59 -3.19 -15.06
CA ASP A 161 8.64 -3.13 -14.05
C ASP A 161 8.19 -2.26 -12.88
N LEU A 162 7.98 -2.89 -11.72
CA LEU A 162 7.52 -2.22 -10.50
C LEU A 162 8.46 -1.09 -10.07
N ARG A 163 9.79 -1.27 -10.16
CA ARG A 163 10.76 -0.23 -9.76
C ARG A 163 10.68 0.98 -10.68
N MET A 164 10.53 0.73 -11.98
CA MET A 164 10.30 1.82 -12.94
C MET A 164 8.98 2.54 -12.64
N ALA A 165 7.94 1.81 -12.23
CA ALA A 165 6.67 2.40 -11.84
C ALA A 165 6.78 3.29 -10.60
N VAL A 166 7.58 2.91 -9.58
CA VAL A 166 7.86 3.78 -8.42
C VAL A 166 8.40 5.14 -8.87
N GLY A 167 9.43 5.14 -9.71
CA GLY A 167 10.02 6.37 -10.24
C GLY A 167 9.03 7.23 -11.04
N LEU A 168 8.17 6.61 -11.86
CA LEU A 168 7.14 7.31 -12.63
C LEU A 168 6.03 7.90 -11.74
N CYS A 169 5.70 7.22 -10.64
CA CYS A 169 4.69 7.66 -9.69
C CYS A 169 5.20 8.69 -8.67
N GLY A 170 6.52 8.84 -8.49
CA GLY A 170 7.09 9.70 -7.46
C GLY A 170 6.68 11.18 -7.57
N ARG A 171 6.70 11.74 -8.79
CA ARG A 171 6.24 13.11 -9.01
C ARG A 171 4.73 13.28 -8.76
N PRO A 172 3.82 12.49 -9.37
CA PRO A 172 2.40 12.56 -9.06
C PRO A 172 2.09 12.40 -7.56
N ALA A 173 2.77 11.47 -6.88
CA ALA A 173 2.60 11.29 -5.44
C ALA A 173 2.99 12.55 -4.65
N THR A 174 4.11 13.18 -5.01
CA THR A 174 4.56 14.43 -4.39
C THR A 174 3.63 15.60 -4.73
N ASP A 175 3.27 15.75 -6.00
CA ASP A 175 2.41 16.83 -6.50
C ASP A 175 1.01 16.76 -5.87
N LEU A 176 0.51 15.57 -5.52
CA LEU A 176 -0.77 15.38 -4.82
C LEU A 176 -0.63 15.32 -3.29
N SER A 177 0.59 15.36 -2.75
CA SER A 177 0.86 15.08 -1.33
C SER A 177 0.25 13.76 -0.86
N ALA A 178 0.37 12.71 -1.68
CA ALA A 178 -0.24 11.41 -1.43
C ALA A 178 0.09 10.88 -0.02
N SER A 179 -0.97 10.56 0.72
CA SER A 179 -0.89 9.83 1.98
C SER A 179 -0.61 8.37 1.78
N LEU A 180 -1.09 7.82 0.66
CA LEU A 180 -0.89 6.43 0.30
C LEU A 180 -0.61 6.33 -1.19
N VAL A 181 0.38 5.52 -1.53
CA VAL A 181 0.76 5.13 -2.88
C VAL A 181 0.76 3.60 -2.91
N ARG A 182 -0.15 2.99 -3.67
CA ARG A 182 -0.13 1.55 -3.96
C ARG A 182 0.23 1.33 -5.41
N ILE A 183 1.10 0.38 -5.72
CA ILE A 183 1.45 -0.02 -7.09
C ILE A 183 1.44 -1.55 -7.16
N SER A 184 0.75 -2.13 -8.15
CA SER A 184 0.71 -3.58 -8.39
C SER A 184 0.97 -3.92 -9.85
N THR A 185 1.57 -5.09 -10.09
CA THR A 185 1.87 -5.65 -11.43
C THR A 185 0.98 -6.83 -11.82
N ASP A 186 -0.04 -7.16 -11.02
CA ASP A 186 -0.73 -8.47 -11.09
C ASP A 186 -1.44 -8.78 -12.41
N ALA A 187 -1.88 -7.77 -13.15
CA ALA A 187 -2.75 -7.95 -14.32
C ALA A 187 -2.12 -7.45 -15.64
N GLY A 188 -0.80 -7.20 -15.66
CA GLY A 188 -0.10 -6.65 -16.82
C GLY A 188 0.70 -5.39 -16.47
N PRO A 189 0.63 -4.32 -17.28
CA PRO A 189 1.31 -3.07 -16.94
C PRO A 189 0.82 -2.53 -15.60
N CYS A 190 1.71 -1.88 -14.85
CA CYS A 190 1.48 -1.55 -13.46
C CYS A 190 0.29 -0.60 -13.33
N GLU A 191 -0.48 -0.82 -12.27
CA GLU A 191 -1.55 0.08 -11.86
C GLU A 191 -1.13 0.74 -10.55
N ALA A 192 -1.34 2.05 -10.45
CA ALA A 192 -1.04 2.81 -9.25
C ALA A 192 -2.29 3.51 -8.71
N VAL A 193 -2.42 3.50 -7.39
CA VAL A 193 -3.48 4.21 -6.66
C VAL A 193 -2.81 5.22 -5.73
N LEU A 194 -3.23 6.48 -5.83
CA LEU A 194 -2.79 7.55 -4.96
C LEU A 194 -3.98 8.05 -4.14
N LEU A 195 -3.86 8.05 -2.80
CA LEU A 195 -4.84 8.65 -1.89
C LEU A 195 -4.26 9.89 -1.25
N SER A 196 -5.03 10.97 -1.19
CA SER A 196 -4.61 12.25 -0.60
C SER A 196 -5.77 12.89 0.17
N ALA A 197 -5.47 13.50 1.31
CA ALA A 197 -6.44 14.29 2.09
C ALA A 197 -6.23 15.79 1.85
N PHE A 198 -7.30 16.49 1.50
CA PHE A 198 -7.33 17.93 1.28
C PHE A 198 -8.20 18.59 2.36
N PRO A 199 -7.61 19.43 3.23
CA PRO A 199 -8.39 20.15 4.23
C PRO A 199 -9.47 21.04 3.59
N ALA A 200 -10.64 21.09 4.22
CA ALA A 200 -11.67 22.07 3.88
C ALA A 200 -11.22 23.49 4.27
N LEU A 201 -11.60 24.48 3.45
CA LEU A 201 -11.32 25.87 3.75
C LEU A 201 -12.38 26.45 4.70
N THR A 202 -12.01 27.46 5.49
CA THR A 202 -12.92 28.10 6.43
C THR A 202 -14.11 28.73 5.69
N GLY A 203 -15.33 28.29 6.04
CA GLY A 203 -16.57 28.79 5.43
C GLY A 203 -16.94 28.14 4.10
N GLU A 204 -16.16 27.16 3.65
CA GLU A 204 -16.46 26.35 2.46
C GLU A 204 -17.53 25.31 2.77
N SER A 205 -18.52 25.18 1.88
CA SER A 205 -19.48 24.08 1.92
C SER A 205 -18.88 22.78 1.37
N GLY A 206 -19.50 21.64 1.66
CA GLY A 206 -19.02 20.34 1.17
C GLY A 206 -18.92 20.27 -0.36
N ASP A 207 -19.90 20.80 -1.08
CA ASP A 207 -19.92 20.81 -2.55
C ASP A 207 -18.82 21.71 -3.12
N GLU A 208 -18.59 22.89 -2.52
CA GLU A 208 -17.50 23.79 -2.92
C GLU A 208 -16.12 23.14 -2.71
N ALA A 209 -15.95 22.42 -1.60
CA ALA A 209 -14.72 21.69 -1.31
C ALA A 209 -14.48 20.57 -2.33
N LEU A 210 -15.51 19.79 -2.68
CA LEU A 210 -15.42 18.73 -3.69
C LEU A 210 -15.04 19.29 -5.06
N ASP A 211 -15.70 20.35 -5.51
CA ASP A 211 -15.42 20.97 -6.81
C ASP A 211 -14.01 21.57 -6.86
N ARG A 212 -13.57 22.25 -5.79
CA ARG A 212 -12.20 22.78 -5.70
C ARG A 212 -11.18 21.66 -5.81
N VAL A 213 -11.31 20.61 -5.00
CA VAL A 213 -10.33 19.52 -4.95
C VAL A 213 -10.31 18.74 -6.26
N LYS A 214 -11.48 18.50 -6.88
CA LYS A 214 -11.55 17.88 -8.21
C LYS A 214 -10.79 18.67 -9.27
N ASN A 215 -10.96 20.00 -9.31
CA ASN A 215 -10.26 20.86 -10.25
C ASN A 215 -8.76 20.91 -9.98
N GLU A 216 -8.37 21.02 -8.70
CA GLU A 216 -6.98 21.04 -8.26
C GLU A 216 -6.24 19.74 -8.60
N VAL A 217 -6.85 18.58 -8.34
CA VAL A 217 -6.30 17.27 -8.71
C VAL A 217 -6.18 17.14 -10.22
N THR A 218 -7.20 17.58 -10.97
CA THR A 218 -7.17 17.53 -12.45
C THR A 218 -6.04 18.39 -13.02
N ASP A 219 -5.85 19.61 -12.51
CA ASP A 219 -4.76 20.49 -12.95
C ASP A 219 -3.38 19.90 -12.65
N ARG A 220 -3.19 19.36 -11.43
CA ARG A 220 -1.94 18.69 -11.04
C ARG A 220 -1.65 17.46 -11.91
N LEU A 221 -2.68 16.68 -12.26
CA LEU A 221 -2.54 15.50 -13.11
C LEU A 221 -2.37 15.81 -14.60
N SER A 222 -2.73 17.02 -15.07
CA SER A 222 -2.62 17.41 -16.48
C SER A 222 -1.18 17.32 -17.05
N ARG A 223 -0.18 17.28 -16.16
CA ARG A 223 1.25 17.26 -16.49
C ARG A 223 1.88 15.86 -16.35
N VAL A 224 1.07 14.85 -16.05
CA VAL A 224 1.56 13.49 -15.80
C VAL A 224 1.63 12.72 -17.12
N ASN A 225 2.78 12.08 -17.38
CA ASN A 225 3.02 11.27 -18.58
C ASN A 225 2.40 9.85 -18.48
N MET A 226 1.30 9.70 -17.74
CA MET A 226 0.59 8.44 -17.50
C MET A 226 -0.90 8.63 -17.74
N SER A 227 -1.62 7.55 -18.03
CA SER A 227 -3.06 7.62 -18.25
C SER A 227 -3.80 7.62 -16.92
N VAL A 228 -4.49 8.71 -16.61
CA VAL A 228 -5.44 8.78 -15.50
C VAL A 228 -6.68 7.99 -15.88
N ARG A 229 -6.98 6.91 -15.16
CA ARG A 229 -8.15 6.07 -15.42
C ARG A 229 -9.39 6.56 -14.69
N ALA A 230 -9.22 6.99 -13.45
CA ALA A 230 -10.31 7.49 -12.62
C ALA A 230 -9.78 8.45 -11.56
N VAL A 231 -10.63 9.43 -11.21
CA VAL A 231 -10.44 10.33 -10.08
C VAL A 231 -11.74 10.31 -9.29
N HIS A 232 -11.67 9.90 -8.03
CA HIS A 232 -12.79 9.92 -7.10
C HIS A 232 -12.49 10.95 -6.01
N THR A 233 -13.50 11.74 -5.64
CA THR A 233 -13.41 12.75 -4.56
C THR A 233 -14.63 12.62 -3.66
N ALA A 234 -14.42 12.41 -2.36
CA ALA A 234 -15.47 12.28 -1.36
C ALA A 234 -15.03 12.88 -0.02
N LEU A 235 -15.96 13.22 0.86
CA LEU A 235 -15.66 13.64 2.24
C LEU A 235 -15.49 12.43 3.20
N GLU A 236 -16.07 11.29 2.83
CA GLU A 236 -16.04 10.05 3.61
C GLU A 236 -14.68 9.33 3.49
N ASP A 237 -14.35 8.50 4.48
CA ASP A 237 -13.10 7.73 4.59
C ASP A 237 -12.79 6.88 3.35
N ASP A 238 -13.82 6.33 2.74
CA ASP A 238 -13.69 5.38 1.65
C ASP A 238 -14.55 5.80 0.44
N PRO A 239 -13.93 6.21 -0.67
CA PRO A 239 -14.65 6.55 -1.90
C PRO A 239 -15.39 5.35 -2.53
N PHE A 240 -15.17 4.13 -2.05
CA PHE A 240 -15.86 2.91 -2.51
C PHE A 240 -16.88 2.33 -1.53
N TYR A 241 -17.10 2.94 -0.36
CA TYR A 241 -18.11 2.46 0.60
C TYR A 241 -19.54 2.41 0.00
N THR A 242 -19.75 3.09 -1.13
CA THR A 242 -21.04 3.18 -1.83
C THR A 242 -21.13 2.37 -3.13
N GLU A 243 -20.07 1.69 -3.60
CA GLU A 243 -20.17 0.83 -4.78
C GLU A 243 -20.63 -0.58 -4.37
N PRO A 244 -21.83 -1.06 -4.78
CA PRO A 244 -22.22 -2.43 -4.56
C PRO A 244 -21.37 -3.36 -5.43
N GLY A 245 -20.73 -4.35 -4.79
CA GLY A 245 -20.02 -5.46 -5.44
C GLY A 245 -20.93 -6.44 -6.16
#